data_AF-A0A957V627-F1
#
_entry.id   AF-A0A957V627-F1
#
_cell.length_a   1.000
_cell.length_b   1.000
_cell.length_c   1.000
_cell.angle_alpha   90.00
_cell.angle_beta   90.00
_cell.angle_gamma   90.00
#
_symmetry.space_group_name_H-M   'P 1'
#
loop_
_entity.id
_entity.type
_entity.pdbx_description
1 polymer ?
#
loop_
_entity_poly.entity_id
_entity_poly.type
_entity_poly.pdbx_seq_one_letter_code
_entity_poly.pdbx_strand_id
1 'polypeptide(L)'
;MSQGDILRSFLPEIAAFKGAFYTEIFAWMQPFIAAGEIIALPPWAYDAIMMGPAHEFARRWLGGQRELPMAAAREIIADSIWRAMQPATS
;
A
#
# COMPACT_ATOMS: atom_id res chain seq x y z
N MET A 1 24.84 -20.91 2.57
CA MET A 1 23.52 -20.33 2.87
C MET A 1 23.11 -19.48 1.69
N SER A 2 21.99 -19.79 1.03
CA SER A 2 21.55 -19.04 -0.16
C SER A 2 20.88 -17.72 0.24
N GLN A 3 20.79 -16.76 -0.67
CA GLN A 3 20.03 -15.52 -0.45
C GLN A 3 18.56 -15.79 -0.09
N GLY A 4 17.98 -16.87 -0.63
CA GLY A 4 16.62 -17.32 -0.31
C GLY A 4 16.46 -17.85 1.11
N ASP A 5 17.50 -18.49 1.66
CA ASP A 5 17.49 -19.00 3.04
C ASP A 5 17.56 -17.86 4.06
N ILE A 6 18.34 -16.81 3.74
CA ILE A 6 18.44 -15.58 4.54
C ILE A 6 17.10 -14.83 4.55
N LEU A 7 16.46 -14.68 3.39
CA LEU A 7 15.14 -14.03 3.31
C LEU A 7 14.08 -14.81 4.09
N ARG A 8 14.11 -16.15 4.04
CA ARG A 8 13.17 -16.99 4.79
C ARG A 8 13.35 -16.91 6.30
N SER A 9 14.59 -16.76 6.79
CA SER A 9 14.82 -16.64 8.23
C SER A 9 14.21 -15.38 8.84
N PHE A 10 14.00 -14.33 8.04
CA PHE A 10 13.35 -13.08 8.47
C PHE A 10 11.84 -13.04 8.24
N LEU A 11 11.22 -14.10 7.70
CA LEU A 11 9.79 -14.10 7.41
C LEU A 11 8.91 -13.83 8.65
N PRO A 12 9.19 -14.37 9.84
CA PRO A 12 8.42 -14.07 11.04
C PRO A 12 8.48 -12.59 11.43
N GLU A 13 9.67 -11.98 11.41
CA GLU A 13 9.89 -10.58 11.74
C GLU A 13 9.23 -9.65 10.71
N ILE A 14 9.36 -9.98 9.42
CA ILE A 14 8.68 -9.27 8.33
C ILE A 14 7.15 -9.36 8.51
N ALA A 15 6.62 -10.55 8.81
CA ALA A 15 5.19 -10.74 9.02
C ALA A 15 4.68 -9.98 10.25
N ALA A 16 5.41 -10.01 11.36
CA ALA A 16 5.07 -9.29 12.59
C ALA A 16 5.10 -7.77 12.38
N PHE A 17 6.15 -7.26 11.72
CA PHE A 17 6.26 -5.83 11.40
C PHE A 17 5.15 -5.37 10.47
N LYS A 18 4.88 -6.11 9.39
CA LYS A 18 3.76 -5.81 8.48
C LYS A 18 2.44 -5.82 9.25
N GLY A 19 2.20 -6.85 10.06
CA GLY A 19 0.97 -6.98 10.86
C GLY A 19 0.74 -5.80 11.80
N ALA A 20 1.77 -5.37 12.54
CA ALA A 20 1.68 -4.22 13.45
C ALA A 20 1.38 -2.92 12.68
N PHE A 21 2.11 -2.66 11.60
CA PHE A 21 1.92 -1.48 10.75
C PHE A 21 0.49 -1.39 10.17
N TYR A 22 -0.03 -2.49 9.61
CA TYR A 22 -1.40 -2.49 9.10
C TYR A 22 -2.43 -2.37 10.23
N THR A 23 -2.17 -2.92 11.41
CA THR A 23 -3.09 -2.80 12.55
C THR A 23 -3.29 -1.33 12.94
N GLU A 24 -2.21 -0.56 13.04
CA GLU A 24 -2.27 0.87 13.37
C GLU A 24 -2.97 1.69 12.27
N ILE A 25 -2.64 1.43 11.00
CA ILE A 25 -3.31 2.10 9.87
C ILE A 25 -4.80 1.77 9.85
N PHE A 26 -5.16 0.50 9.99
CA PHE A 26 -6.57 0.11 10.00
C PHE A 26 -7.32 0.74 11.17
N ALA A 27 -6.72 0.76 12.36
CA ALA A 27 -7.31 1.44 13.52
C ALA A 27 -7.55 2.94 13.24
N TRP A 28 -6.61 3.61 12.56
CA TRP A 28 -6.78 4.99 12.12
C TRP A 28 -7.86 5.15 11.03
N MET A 29 -7.99 4.19 10.11
CA MET A 29 -8.98 4.24 9.03
C MET A 29 -10.41 3.95 9.49
N GLN A 30 -10.60 3.15 10.54
CA GLN A 30 -11.91 2.73 11.05
C GLN A 30 -12.95 3.85 11.20
N PRO A 31 -12.66 5.00 11.85
CA PRO A 31 -13.65 6.07 11.97
C PRO A 31 -14.10 6.64 10.61
N PHE A 32 -13.22 6.75 9.62
CA PHE A 32 -13.56 7.25 8.29
C PHE A 32 -14.37 6.24 7.48
N ILE A 33 -14.08 4.94 7.64
CA ILE A 33 -14.90 3.87 7.05
C ILE A 33 -16.31 3.89 7.67
N ALA A 34 -16.41 4.03 8.98
CA ALA A 34 -17.69 4.10 9.69
C ALA A 34 -18.52 5.34 9.33
N ALA A 35 -17.86 6.48 9.08
CA ALA A 35 -18.49 7.70 8.59
C ALA A 35 -18.88 7.64 7.11
N GLY A 36 -18.47 6.59 6.38
CA GLY A 36 -18.69 6.47 4.94
C GLY A 36 -17.85 7.46 4.13
N GLU A 37 -16.73 7.95 4.66
CA GLU A 37 -15.75 8.80 3.96
C GLU A 37 -14.72 7.97 3.19
N ILE A 38 -14.53 6.72 3.60
CA ILE A 38 -13.73 5.70 2.91
C ILE A 38 -14.63 4.50 2.62
N ILE A 39 -14.55 3.96 1.41
CA ILE A 39 -15.31 2.76 1.04
C ILE A 39 -14.94 1.56 1.92
N ALA A 40 -15.96 0.84 2.39
CA ALA A 40 -15.77 -0.39 3.15
C ALA A 40 -15.37 -1.55 2.23
N LEU A 41 -14.14 -2.05 2.39
CA LEU A 41 -13.58 -3.17 1.63
C LEU A 41 -13.18 -4.35 2.53
N PRO A 42 -12.98 -5.56 1.97
CA PRO A 42 -12.28 -6.62 2.67
C PRO A 42 -10.85 -6.19 3.06
N PRO A 43 -10.31 -6.62 4.22
CA PRO A 43 -8.98 -6.20 4.69
C PRO A 43 -7.85 -6.38 3.66
N TRP A 44 -7.87 -7.47 2.89
CA TRP A 44 -6.85 -7.74 1.87
C TRP A 44 -6.83 -6.70 0.74
N ALA A 45 -7.97 -6.07 0.44
CA ALA A 45 -8.11 -5.16 -0.69
C ALA A 45 -7.49 -3.80 -0.41
N TYR A 46 -7.52 -3.33 0.84
CA TYR A 46 -6.90 -2.06 1.22
C TYR A 46 -5.40 -2.07 0.95
N ASP A 47 -4.68 -3.13 1.33
CA ASP A 47 -3.25 -3.24 1.03
C ASP A 47 -3.01 -3.26 -0.49
N ALA A 48 -3.74 -4.11 -1.20
CA ALA A 48 -3.58 -4.26 -2.65
C ALA A 48 -3.81 -2.93 -3.41
N ILE A 49 -4.83 -2.17 -3.02
CA ILE A 49 -5.21 -0.90 -3.68
C ILE A 49 -4.27 0.24 -3.26
N MET A 50 -4.00 0.40 -1.96
CA MET A 50 -3.20 1.51 -1.44
C MET A 50 -1.71 1.35 -1.75
N MET A 51 -1.18 0.12 -1.67
CA MET A 51 0.26 -0.11 -1.82
C MET A 51 0.64 -0.60 -3.21
N GLY A 52 -0.27 -1.26 -3.95
CA GLY A 52 -0.01 -1.83 -5.27
C GLY A 52 0.62 -0.85 -6.26
N PRO A 53 0.02 0.34 -6.50
CA PRO A 53 0.58 1.33 -7.41
C PRO A 53 1.98 1.82 -7.01
N ALA A 54 2.22 2.04 -5.71
CA ALA A 54 3.51 2.47 -5.19
C ALA A 54 4.59 1.38 -5.35
N HIS A 55 4.25 0.12 -5.04
CA HIS A 55 5.14 -1.03 -5.25
C HIS A 55 5.53 -1.18 -6.73
N GLU A 56 4.55 -1.07 -7.62
CA GLU A 56 4.77 -1.19 -9.05
C GLU A 56 5.66 -0.08 -9.60
N PHE A 57 5.41 1.17 -9.18
CA PHE A 57 6.26 2.30 -9.54
C PHE A 57 7.70 2.10 -9.05
N ALA A 58 7.88 1.77 -7.76
CA ALA A 58 9.21 1.55 -7.19
C ALA A 58 9.96 0.45 -7.93
N ARG A 59 9.29 -0.64 -8.26
CA ARG A 59 9.85 -1.77 -9.02
C ARG A 59 10.36 -1.31 -10.40
N ARG A 60 9.58 -0.54 -11.15
CA ARG A 60 10.00 -0.01 -12.47
C ARG A 60 11.15 0.98 -12.36
N TRP A 61 11.08 1.88 -11.40
CA TRP A 61 12.07 2.92 -11.17
C TRP A 61 13.44 2.32 -10.78
N LEU A 62 13.44 1.37 -9.84
CA LEU A 62 14.63 0.61 -9.44
C LEU A 62 15.16 -0.27 -10.58
N GLY A 63 14.27 -0.77 -11.45
CA GLY A 63 14.60 -1.50 -12.68
C GLY A 63 15.20 -0.63 -13.79
N GLY A 64 15.40 0.67 -13.57
CA GLY A 64 16.08 1.57 -14.51
C GLY A 64 15.15 2.46 -15.33
N GLN A 65 13.82 2.33 -15.21
CA GLN A 65 12.85 3.20 -15.88
C GLN A 65 12.69 4.51 -15.11
N ARG A 66 13.69 5.38 -15.22
CA ARG A 66 13.80 6.66 -14.47
C ARG A 66 13.23 7.88 -15.20
N GLU A 67 12.52 7.66 -16.30
CA GLU A 67 11.93 8.71 -17.14
C GLU A 67 10.90 9.57 -16.38
N LEU A 68 10.30 9.04 -15.31
CA LEU A 68 9.36 9.73 -14.44
C LEU A 68 10.03 10.23 -13.14
N PRO A 69 9.98 11.54 -12.85
CA PRO A 69 10.42 12.07 -11.56
C PRO A 69 9.60 11.50 -10.40
N MET A 70 10.27 11.09 -9.32
CA MET A 70 9.64 10.45 -8.17
C MET A 70 8.59 11.34 -7.49
N ALA A 71 8.82 12.67 -7.46
CA ALA A 71 7.88 13.63 -6.91
C ALA A 71 6.57 13.70 -7.72
N ALA A 72 6.65 13.69 -9.06
CA ALA A 72 5.47 13.70 -9.91
C ALA A 72 4.67 12.38 -9.79
N ALA A 73 5.39 11.25 -9.73
CA ALA A 73 4.76 9.95 -9.52
C ALA A 73 4.04 9.86 -8.17
N ARG A 74 4.61 10.45 -7.10
CA ARG A 74 4.00 10.50 -5.77
C ARG A 74 2.59 11.10 -5.81
N GLU A 75 2.44 12.29 -6.41
CA GLU A 75 1.14 12.97 -6.47
C GLU A 75 0.11 12.15 -7.25
N ILE A 76 0.49 11.68 -8.45
CA ILE A 76 -0.41 10.90 -9.31
C ILE A 76 -0.89 9.63 -8.59
N ILE A 77 0.02 8.93 -7.92
CA ILE A 77 -0.29 7.68 -7.22
C ILE A 77 -1.21 7.97 -6.03
N ALA A 78 -0.88 8.97 -5.20
CA ALA A 78 -1.67 9.33 -4.03
C ALA A 78 -3.11 9.73 -4.43
N ASP A 79 -3.25 10.60 -5.43
CA ASP A 79 -4.56 11.03 -5.94
C ASP A 79 -5.37 9.85 -6.52
N SER A 80 -4.71 8.95 -7.26
CA SER A 80 -5.37 7.79 -7.85
C SER A 80 -5.89 6.83 -6.79
N ILE A 81 -5.08 6.57 -5.75
CA ILE A 81 -5.49 5.76 -4.61
C ILE A 81 -6.66 6.43 -3.89
N TRP A 82 -6.56 7.73 -3.58
CA TRP A 82 -7.62 8.44 -2.88
C TRP A 82 -8.94 8.42 -3.65
N ARG A 83 -8.91 8.59 -4.97
CA ARG A 83 -10.11 8.45 -5.82
C ARG A 83 -10.69 7.05 -5.81
N ALA A 84 -9.85 6.01 -5.79
CA ALA A 84 -10.32 4.62 -5.72
C ALA A 84 -10.92 4.27 -4.35
N MET A 85 -10.50 4.96 -3.29
CA MET A 85 -10.97 4.75 -1.91
C MET A 85 -12.19 5.61 -1.54
N GLN A 86 -12.52 6.61 -2.35
CA GLN A 86 -13.68 7.45 -2.12
C GLN A 86 -14.99 6.68 -2.34
N PRO A 87 -16.05 7.00 -1.58
CA PRO A 87 -17.38 6.46 -1.80
C PRO A 87 -17.88 6.80 -3.21
N ALA A 88 -18.66 5.91 -3.81
CA ALA A 88 -19.33 6.22 -5.06
C ALA A 88 -20.23 7.45 -4.88
N THR A 89 -20.01 8.49 -5.68
CA THR A 89 -20.93 9.63 -5.72
C THR A 89 -22.25 9.13 -6.34
N SER A 90 -23.32 9.11 -5.54
CA SER A 90 -24.68 8.83 -6.03
C SER A 90 -25.23 9.99 -6.86
#